data_AF-A0A1F2RH09-F1
#
_entry.id   AF-A0A1F2RH09-F1
#
_cell.length_a   1.000
_cell.length_b   1.000
_cell.length_c   1.000
_cell.angle_alpha   90.00
_cell.angle_beta   90.00
_cell.angle_gamma   90.00
#
_symmetry.space_group_name_H-M   'P 1'
#
loop_
_entity.id
_entity.type
_entity.pdbx_description
1 polymer ?
#
loop_
_entity_poly.entity_id
_entity_poly.type
_entity_poly.pdbx_seq_one_letter_code
_entity_poly.pdbx_strand_id
1 'polypeptide(L)'
;MKYQLEEYHRNVPDDELLADLKRVATELNKDSVTRDQQDERGRFHSATFFRRFGSWFKALEKAGLQETRNLNITEEELFQDLEETWIKLGRQPRYEEMCAPLSKFSSGTYENRFGTWRKALEKFVNYINNEENICSEEAIRNLEIEPSTRHKTKRTINWRLRFIVNRRDYFKCKACGRAPATDPSIILHVDHIKPWANGGETVLENLQTLCSICNIGKSDLE
;
A
#
# COMPACT_ATOMS: atom_id res chain seq x y z
N MET A 1 -40.83 20.35 -41.91
CA MET A 1 -39.40 20.45 -41.52
C MET A 1 -39.20 21.85 -40.95
N LYS A 2 -38.90 21.99 -39.66
CA LYS A 2 -38.63 23.30 -39.06
C LYS A 2 -37.13 23.55 -39.15
N TYR A 3 -36.74 24.59 -39.87
CA TYR A 3 -35.35 25.04 -39.92
C TYR A 3 -35.12 25.97 -38.73
N GLN A 4 -34.21 25.61 -37.84
CA GLN A 4 -33.77 26.44 -36.73
C GLN A 4 -32.31 26.80 -36.97
N LEU A 5 -31.97 28.07 -36.75
CA LEU A 5 -30.59 28.53 -36.80
C LEU A 5 -29.90 28.06 -35.52
N GLU A 6 -28.76 27.38 -35.64
CA GLU A 6 -27.91 27.12 -34.49
C GLU A 6 -27.37 28.45 -33.94
N GLU A 7 -27.30 28.56 -32.62
CA GLU A 7 -26.77 29.76 -31.99
C GLU A 7 -25.29 29.96 -32.34
N TYR A 8 -24.96 31.18 -32.78
CA TYR A 8 -23.60 31.53 -33.16
C TYR A 8 -22.78 31.94 -31.94
N HIS A 9 -22.04 30.99 -31.39
CA HIS A 9 -21.24 31.13 -30.17
C HIS A 9 -19.89 31.85 -30.37
N ARG A 10 -19.87 33.04 -30.98
CA ARG A 10 -18.64 33.84 -31.14
C ARG A 10 -18.43 34.76 -29.93
N ASN A 11 -17.20 34.80 -29.40
CA ASN A 11 -16.81 35.59 -28.21
C ASN A 11 -17.55 35.23 -26.91
N VAL A 12 -17.89 33.95 -26.75
CA VAL A 12 -18.45 33.43 -25.50
C VAL A 12 -17.50 33.75 -24.32
N PRO A 13 -18.03 34.29 -23.20
CA PRO A 13 -17.24 34.53 -22.00
C PRO A 13 -16.61 33.24 -21.44
N ASP A 14 -15.43 33.37 -20.84
CA ASP A 14 -14.71 32.23 -20.25
C ASP A 14 -15.58 31.50 -19.20
N ASP A 15 -16.36 32.24 -18.42
CA ASP A 15 -17.24 31.69 -17.38
C ASP A 15 -18.34 30.77 -17.94
N GLU A 16 -18.87 31.08 -19.13
CA GLU A 16 -19.90 30.29 -19.78
C GLU A 16 -19.33 28.97 -20.32
N LEU A 17 -18.11 29.00 -20.85
CA LEU A 17 -17.39 27.78 -21.24
C LEU A 17 -17.17 26.87 -20.02
N LEU A 18 -16.64 27.44 -18.92
CA LEU A 18 -16.36 26.68 -17.69
C LEU A 18 -17.64 26.14 -17.04
N ALA A 19 -18.75 26.88 -17.11
CA ALA A 19 -20.05 26.43 -16.63
C ALA A 19 -20.58 25.23 -17.42
N ASP A 20 -20.42 25.21 -18.75
CA ASP A 20 -20.81 24.06 -19.57
C ASP A 20 -19.97 22.81 -19.24
N LEU A 21 -18.67 22.98 -19.04
CA LEU A 21 -17.78 21.90 -18.57
C LEU A 21 -18.25 21.30 -17.24
N LYS A 22 -18.58 22.15 -16.25
CA LYS A 22 -19.14 21.72 -14.95
C LYS A 22 -20.49 21.03 -15.09
N ARG A 23 -21.34 21.52 -15.99
CA ARG A 23 -22.66 20.92 -16.28
C ARG A 23 -22.50 19.50 -16.82
N VAL A 24 -21.61 19.29 -17.80
CA VAL A 24 -21.34 17.96 -18.37
C VAL A 24 -20.77 17.02 -17.31
N ALA A 25 -19.87 17.50 -16.43
CA ALA A 25 -19.33 16.71 -15.32
C ALA A 25 -20.43 16.25 -14.35
N THR A 26 -21.32 17.17 -13.98
CA THR A 26 -22.45 16.92 -13.09
C THR A 26 -23.44 15.92 -13.71
N GLU A 27 -23.73 16.07 -15.00
CA GLU A 27 -24.62 15.16 -15.74
C GLU A 27 -24.07 13.73 -15.79
N LEU A 28 -22.75 13.58 -15.91
CA LEU A 28 -22.07 12.29 -15.92
C LEU A 28 -21.84 11.70 -14.51
N ASN A 29 -22.15 12.45 -13.45
CA ASN A 29 -21.78 12.13 -12.06
C ASN A 29 -20.28 11.76 -11.93
N LYS A 30 -19.40 12.55 -12.54
CA LYS A 30 -17.94 12.35 -12.52
C LYS A 30 -17.23 13.63 -12.14
N ASP A 31 -16.09 13.47 -11.47
CA ASP A 31 -15.22 14.59 -11.09
C ASP A 31 -14.30 15.06 -12.24
N SER A 32 -14.33 14.38 -13.39
CA SER A 32 -13.58 14.76 -14.60
C SER A 32 -14.37 14.46 -15.88
N VAL A 33 -14.07 15.20 -16.94
CA VAL A 33 -14.71 15.08 -18.26
C VAL A 33 -13.65 14.87 -19.34
N THR A 34 -13.84 13.86 -20.20
CA THR A 34 -13.00 13.66 -21.40
C THR A 34 -13.41 14.61 -22.52
N ARG A 35 -12.50 14.85 -23.47
CA ARG A 35 -12.79 15.64 -24.68
C ARG A 35 -13.99 15.10 -25.45
N ASP A 36 -14.05 13.78 -25.63
CA ASP A 36 -15.13 13.12 -26.36
C ASP A 36 -16.48 13.27 -25.64
N GLN A 37 -16.49 13.16 -24.30
CA GLN A 37 -17.69 13.38 -23.49
C GLN A 37 -18.21 14.82 -23.61
N GLN A 38 -17.29 15.79 -23.65
CA GLN A 38 -17.64 17.19 -23.89
C GLN A 38 -18.16 17.40 -25.32
N ASP A 39 -17.56 16.77 -26.34
CA ASP A 39 -18.00 16.92 -27.72
C ASP A 39 -19.39 16.27 -27.97
N GLU A 40 -19.73 15.22 -27.23
CA GLU A 40 -21.03 14.55 -27.31
C GLU A 40 -22.16 15.28 -26.55
N ARG A 41 -21.85 15.88 -25.39
CA ARG A 41 -22.88 16.38 -24.44
C ARG A 41 -22.79 17.87 -24.16
N GLY A 42 -21.66 18.48 -24.47
CA GLY A 42 -21.39 19.88 -24.26
C GLY A 42 -22.13 20.75 -25.26
N ARG A 43 -22.42 21.98 -24.83
CA ARG A 43 -22.87 23.05 -25.74
C ARG A 43 -21.71 23.55 -26.61
N PHE A 44 -20.48 23.43 -26.11
CA PHE A 44 -19.27 23.86 -26.80
C PHE A 44 -18.32 22.69 -27.07
N HIS A 45 -17.73 22.70 -28.27
CA HIS A 45 -16.75 21.71 -28.69
C HIS A 45 -15.40 21.88 -27.94
N SER A 46 -14.75 20.77 -27.63
CA SER A 46 -13.47 20.62 -26.92
C SER A 46 -12.36 21.51 -27.50
N ALA A 47 -12.33 21.67 -28.83
CA ALA A 47 -11.42 22.56 -29.54
C ALA A 47 -11.52 24.03 -29.09
N THR A 48 -12.70 24.52 -28.69
CA THR A 48 -12.91 25.88 -28.20
C THR A 48 -12.17 26.10 -26.88
N PHE A 49 -12.26 25.13 -25.97
CA PHE A 49 -11.54 25.14 -24.68
C PHE A 49 -10.02 25.12 -24.89
N PHE A 50 -9.53 24.30 -25.81
CA PHE A 50 -8.11 24.27 -26.15
C PHE A 50 -7.62 25.61 -26.71
N ARG A 51 -8.36 26.23 -27.65
CA ARG A 51 -7.98 27.54 -28.21
C ARG A 51 -8.02 28.66 -27.19
N ARG A 52 -8.97 28.63 -26.25
CA ARG A 52 -9.18 29.70 -25.27
C ARG A 52 -8.25 29.60 -24.07
N PHE A 53 -8.04 28.39 -23.55
CA PHE A 53 -7.29 28.13 -22.32
C PHE A 53 -5.90 27.52 -22.58
N GLY A 54 -5.59 27.19 -23.83
CA GLY A 54 -4.32 26.62 -24.29
C GLY A 54 -4.17 25.11 -24.09
N SER A 55 -4.88 24.52 -23.11
CA SER A 55 -4.87 23.08 -22.84
C SER A 55 -6.20 22.63 -22.26
N TRP A 56 -6.59 21.38 -22.54
CA TRP A 56 -7.77 20.76 -21.93
C TRP A 56 -7.63 20.68 -20.41
N PHE A 57 -6.44 20.33 -19.91
CA PHE A 57 -6.18 20.26 -18.46
C PHE A 57 -6.33 21.62 -17.78
N LYS A 58 -5.86 22.70 -18.41
CA LYS A 58 -6.07 24.07 -17.90
C LYS A 58 -7.54 24.47 -17.87
N ALA A 59 -8.35 23.96 -18.82
CA ALA A 59 -9.78 24.18 -18.81
C ALA A 59 -10.47 23.42 -17.65
N LEU A 60 -10.06 22.17 -17.39
CA LEU A 60 -10.54 21.39 -16.24
C LEU A 60 -10.13 22.04 -14.91
N GLU A 61 -8.88 22.46 -14.78
CA GLU A 61 -8.35 23.17 -13.59
C GLU A 61 -9.14 24.45 -13.31
N LYS A 62 -9.35 25.31 -14.31
CA LYS A 62 -10.18 26.52 -14.17
C LYS A 62 -11.64 26.21 -13.86
N ALA A 63 -12.14 25.07 -14.33
CA ALA A 63 -13.47 24.58 -13.99
C ALA A 63 -13.53 23.90 -12.61
N GLY A 64 -12.41 23.77 -11.88
CA GLY A 64 -12.35 23.06 -10.60
C GLY A 64 -12.64 21.56 -10.72
N LEU A 65 -12.43 20.97 -11.91
CA LEU A 65 -12.57 19.55 -12.20
C LEU A 65 -11.23 18.85 -12.09
N GLN A 66 -11.25 17.56 -11.72
CA GLN A 66 -10.06 16.72 -11.65
C GLN A 66 -9.50 16.46 -13.06
N GLU A 67 -8.18 16.35 -13.16
CA GLU A 67 -7.54 15.96 -14.41
C GLU A 67 -7.93 14.52 -14.78
N THR A 68 -8.34 14.31 -16.02
CA THR A 68 -8.79 12.99 -16.48
C THR A 68 -7.67 11.95 -16.46
N ARG A 69 -6.41 12.40 -16.53
CA ARG A 69 -5.18 11.61 -16.39
C ARG A 69 -4.10 12.51 -15.81
N ASN A 70 -3.57 12.17 -14.63
CA ASN A 70 -2.37 12.82 -14.11
C ASN A 70 -1.16 12.33 -14.93
N LEU A 71 -0.59 13.19 -15.77
CA LEU A 71 0.61 12.89 -16.57
C LEU A 71 1.91 13.26 -15.86
N ASN A 72 1.82 14.00 -14.74
CA ASN A 72 2.95 14.43 -13.93
C ASN A 72 3.25 13.46 -12.80
N ILE A 73 3.18 12.15 -13.08
CA ILE A 73 3.59 11.13 -12.10
C ILE A 73 5.09 11.31 -11.86
N THR A 74 5.47 11.54 -10.62
CA THR A 74 6.88 11.73 -10.26
C THR A 74 7.62 10.38 -10.21
N GLU A 75 8.96 10.40 -10.20
CA GLU A 75 9.72 9.14 -10.07
C GLU A 75 9.48 8.51 -8.68
N GLU A 76 9.34 9.35 -7.66
CA GLU A 76 9.07 8.97 -6.27
C GLU A 76 7.70 8.28 -6.14
N GLU A 77 6.66 8.82 -6.77
CA GLU A 77 5.32 8.19 -6.77
C GLU A 77 5.34 6.81 -7.45
N LEU A 78 6.09 6.66 -8.54
CA LEU A 78 6.26 5.36 -9.21
C LEU A 78 6.98 4.36 -8.31
N PHE A 79 8.06 4.79 -7.66
CA PHE A 79 8.82 3.94 -6.74
C PHE A 79 8.00 3.55 -5.51
N GLN A 80 7.21 4.45 -4.95
CA GLN A 80 6.32 4.14 -3.83
C GLN A 80 5.27 3.08 -4.21
N ASP A 81 4.63 3.20 -5.38
CA ASP A 81 3.67 2.18 -5.86
C ASP A 81 4.35 0.83 -6.13
N LEU A 82 5.60 0.85 -6.62
CA LEU A 82 6.41 -0.35 -6.85
C LEU A 82 6.80 -1.03 -5.54
N GLU A 83 7.20 -0.25 -4.53
CA GLU A 83 7.51 -0.72 -3.18
C GLU A 83 6.28 -1.37 -2.53
N GLU A 84 5.14 -0.67 -2.52
CA GLU A 84 3.89 -1.21 -1.99
C GLU A 84 3.53 -2.55 -2.63
N THR A 85 3.67 -2.64 -3.96
CA THR A 85 3.37 -3.86 -4.71
C THR A 85 4.35 -4.98 -4.35
N TRP A 86 5.63 -4.66 -4.19
CA TRP A 86 6.67 -5.60 -3.77
C TRP A 86 6.41 -6.17 -2.37
N ILE A 87 6.03 -5.31 -1.41
CA ILE A 87 5.68 -5.69 -0.04
C ILE A 87 4.46 -6.60 -0.05
N LYS A 88 3.40 -6.26 -0.80
CA LYS A 88 2.17 -7.06 -0.92
C LYS A 88 2.46 -8.46 -1.47
N LEU A 89 3.37 -8.57 -2.44
CA LEU A 89 3.76 -9.85 -3.04
C LEU A 89 4.78 -10.63 -2.20
N GLY A 90 5.54 -9.94 -1.34
CA GLY A 90 6.69 -10.51 -0.60
C GLY A 90 7.84 -10.96 -1.51
N ARG A 91 7.82 -10.55 -2.78
CA ARG A 91 8.81 -10.85 -3.81
C ARG A 91 8.77 -9.80 -4.90
N GLN A 92 9.79 -9.81 -5.76
CA GLN A 92 9.85 -8.97 -6.94
C GLN A 92 8.58 -9.12 -7.81
N PRO A 93 7.88 -8.01 -8.11
CA PRO A 93 6.77 -8.00 -9.07
C PRO A 93 7.24 -8.36 -10.47
N ARG A 94 6.45 -9.18 -11.16
CA ARG A 94 6.61 -9.45 -12.60
C ARG A 94 5.91 -8.38 -13.41
N TYR A 95 6.30 -8.26 -14.68
CA TYR A 95 5.73 -7.28 -15.61
C TYR A 95 4.20 -7.32 -15.67
N GLU A 96 3.62 -8.53 -15.71
CA GLU A 96 2.17 -8.76 -15.80
C GLU A 96 1.43 -8.43 -14.49
N GLU A 97 2.14 -8.36 -13.36
CA GLU A 97 1.56 -8.14 -12.03
C GLU A 97 1.44 -6.65 -11.70
N MET A 98 2.12 -5.79 -12.46
CA MET A 98 2.03 -4.34 -12.34
C MET A 98 0.81 -3.82 -13.11
N CYS A 99 -0.37 -4.20 -12.65
CA CYS A 99 -1.63 -3.69 -13.13
C CYS A 99 -2.67 -3.68 -12.00
N ALA A 100 -3.79 -3.00 -12.23
CA ALA A 100 -4.91 -3.05 -11.30
C ALA A 100 -5.42 -4.50 -11.17
N PRO A 101 -5.73 -4.98 -9.95
CA PRO A 101 -5.89 -4.22 -8.71
C PRO A 101 -4.62 -4.14 -7.82
N LEU A 102 -3.52 -4.77 -8.22
CA LEU A 102 -2.32 -4.89 -7.38
C LEU A 102 -1.49 -3.60 -7.33
N SER A 103 -1.37 -2.96 -8.49
CA SER A 103 -0.58 -1.74 -8.73
C SER A 103 -1.48 -0.62 -9.23
N LYS A 104 -1.22 0.62 -8.79
CA LYS A 104 -1.96 1.81 -9.28
C LYS A 104 -1.54 2.13 -10.71
N PHE A 105 -0.28 1.90 -11.05
CA PHE A 105 0.26 2.15 -12.37
C PHE A 105 0.49 0.87 -13.16
N SER A 106 0.38 0.96 -14.49
CA SER A 106 0.70 -0.16 -15.38
C SER A 106 2.21 -0.33 -15.53
N SER A 107 2.69 -1.54 -15.81
CA SER A 107 4.10 -1.80 -16.18
C SER A 107 4.61 -0.87 -17.29
N GLY A 108 3.77 -0.53 -18.27
CA GLY A 108 4.08 0.41 -19.34
C GLY A 108 4.38 1.83 -18.85
N THR A 109 3.80 2.25 -17.71
CA THR A 109 4.10 3.56 -17.10
C THR A 109 5.56 3.64 -16.66
N TYR A 110 6.07 2.56 -16.04
CA TYR A 110 7.47 2.44 -15.62
C TYR A 110 8.41 2.35 -16.82
N GLU A 111 8.03 1.57 -17.83
CA GLU A 111 8.81 1.42 -19.06
C GLU A 111 8.97 2.75 -19.80
N ASN A 112 7.89 3.52 -19.95
CA ASN A 112 7.93 4.83 -20.60
C ASN A 112 8.82 5.83 -19.84
N ARG A 113 8.90 5.73 -18.50
CA ARG A 113 9.73 6.62 -17.68
C ARG A 113 11.20 6.21 -17.65
N PHE A 114 11.48 4.92 -17.51
CA PHE A 114 12.82 4.40 -17.21
C PHE A 114 13.45 3.64 -18.40
N GLY A 115 12.74 3.56 -19.52
CA GLY A 115 13.17 2.95 -20.79
C GLY A 115 12.82 1.47 -20.90
N THR A 116 13.14 0.65 -19.89
CA THR A 116 12.72 -0.76 -19.85
C THR A 116 12.27 -1.13 -18.45
N TRP A 117 11.42 -2.15 -18.32
CA TRP A 117 10.98 -2.66 -17.01
C TRP A 117 12.16 -3.07 -16.12
N ARG A 118 13.18 -3.72 -16.69
CA ARG A 118 14.39 -4.08 -15.95
C ARG A 118 15.13 -2.85 -15.43
N LYS A 119 15.28 -1.81 -16.25
CA LYS A 119 15.90 -0.54 -15.84
C LYS A 119 15.10 0.15 -14.76
N ALA A 120 13.76 0.07 -14.80
CA ALA A 120 12.89 0.60 -13.75
C ALA A 120 13.20 -0.07 -12.39
N LEU A 121 13.32 -1.40 -12.38
CA LEU A 121 13.68 -2.17 -11.18
C LEU A 121 15.10 -1.86 -10.69
N GLU A 122 16.07 -1.75 -11.60
CA GLU A 122 17.46 -1.38 -11.25
C GLU A 122 17.52 0.02 -10.63
N LYS A 123 16.81 0.99 -11.20
CA LYS A 123 16.70 2.34 -10.63
C LYS A 123 15.99 2.34 -9.28
N PHE A 124 14.90 1.59 -9.14
CA PHE A 124 14.18 1.45 -7.88
C PHE A 124 15.06 0.88 -6.76
N VAL A 125 15.77 -0.22 -7.03
CA VAL A 125 16.68 -0.82 -6.06
C VAL A 125 17.80 0.14 -5.67
N ASN A 126 18.35 0.88 -6.64
CA ASN A 126 19.34 1.90 -6.37
C ASN A 126 18.77 3.07 -5.55
N TYR A 127 17.53 3.46 -5.81
CA TYR A 127 16.82 4.50 -5.07
C TYR A 127 16.64 4.11 -3.60
N ILE A 128 16.04 2.95 -3.33
CA ILE A 128 15.79 2.47 -1.96
C ILE A 128 17.11 2.23 -1.20
N ASN A 129 18.10 1.58 -1.83
CA ASN A 129 19.37 1.32 -1.15
C ASN A 129 20.20 2.60 -0.91
N ASN A 130 20.02 3.65 -1.72
CA ASN A 130 20.62 4.96 -1.44
C ASN A 130 19.81 5.74 -0.40
N GLU A 131 18.48 5.61 -0.35
CA GLU A 131 17.67 6.14 0.73
C GLU A 131 17.98 5.49 2.07
N GLU A 132 18.29 4.18 2.12
CA GLU A 132 18.82 3.52 3.32
C GLU A 132 20.15 4.13 3.78
N ASN A 133 20.92 4.73 2.85
CA ASN A 133 22.15 5.46 3.17
C ASN A 133 21.89 6.91 3.65
N ILE A 134 20.71 7.47 3.34
CA ILE A 134 20.24 8.80 3.81
C ILE A 134 19.43 8.67 5.11
N CYS A 135 18.86 7.51 5.38
CA CYS A 135 18.47 7.08 6.73
C CYS A 135 19.73 6.65 7.49
N SER A 136 20.72 7.56 7.58
CA SER A 136 21.85 7.37 8.48
C SER A 136 21.31 7.08 9.87
N GLU A 137 22.00 6.20 10.59
CA GLU A 137 21.68 5.75 11.95
C GLU A 137 21.34 6.90 12.92
N GLU A 138 21.72 8.14 12.59
CA GLU A 138 21.43 9.38 13.30
C GLU A 138 19.95 9.83 13.24
N ALA A 139 19.24 9.62 12.13
CA ALA A 139 17.81 9.98 12.02
C ALA A 139 16.92 9.03 12.82
N ILE A 140 17.28 7.74 12.86
CA ILE A 140 16.60 6.71 13.65
C ILE A 140 16.80 6.96 15.15
N ARG A 141 17.94 7.52 15.54
CA ARG A 141 18.28 7.80 16.95
C ARG A 141 17.41 8.87 17.61
N ASN A 142 16.82 9.77 16.82
CA ASN A 142 16.04 10.91 17.31
C ASN A 142 14.51 10.72 17.20
N LEU A 143 14.05 9.56 16.73
CA LEU A 143 12.64 9.20 16.80
C LEU A 143 12.37 8.57 18.17
N GLU A 144 11.88 9.37 19.11
CA GLU A 144 11.20 8.84 20.29
C GLU A 144 9.92 8.14 19.83
N ILE A 145 10.03 6.83 19.60
CA ILE A 145 8.90 5.97 19.32
C ILE A 145 8.17 5.77 20.64
N GLU A 146 7.05 6.49 20.81
CA GLU A 146 5.99 6.11 21.73
C GLU A 146 5.68 4.62 21.53
N PRO A 147 5.80 3.75 22.56
CA PRO A 147 5.66 2.32 22.40
C PRO A 147 4.24 1.99 21.97
N SER A 148 4.05 1.81 20.66
CA SER A 148 2.84 1.27 20.08
C SER A 148 2.60 -0.10 20.71
N THR A 149 1.55 -0.19 21.52
CA THR A 149 1.07 -1.41 22.19
C THR A 149 0.51 -2.45 21.22
N ARG A 150 0.77 -2.32 19.91
CA ARG A 150 0.29 -3.24 18.89
C ARG A 150 1.29 -4.37 18.70
N HIS A 151 0.87 -5.55 19.15
CA HIS A 151 1.59 -6.79 18.87
C HIS A 151 1.78 -7.01 17.37
N LYS A 152 3.00 -7.35 16.97
CA LYS A 152 3.35 -7.71 15.59
C LYS A 152 2.86 -9.11 15.23
N THR A 153 2.69 -9.98 16.23
CA THR A 153 2.30 -11.38 16.05
C THR A 153 0.97 -11.70 16.74
N LYS A 154 0.28 -12.74 16.23
CA LYS A 154 -0.92 -13.27 16.87
C LYS A 154 -0.55 -13.97 18.17
N ARG A 155 -1.39 -13.84 19.21
CA ARG A 155 -1.25 -14.59 20.48
C ARG A 155 -1.24 -16.11 20.28
N THR A 156 -1.98 -16.60 19.29
CA THR A 156 -2.11 -18.04 19.03
C THR A 156 -0.82 -18.64 18.45
N ILE A 157 -0.22 -19.56 19.18
CA ILE A 157 0.98 -20.29 18.74
C ILE A 157 0.57 -21.40 17.77
N ASN A 158 0.99 -21.29 16.51
CA ASN A 158 0.69 -22.29 15.49
C ASN A 158 1.40 -23.64 15.76
N TRP A 159 0.87 -24.74 15.20
CA TRP A 159 1.39 -26.09 15.45
C TRP A 159 2.85 -26.29 15.02
N ARG A 160 3.26 -25.64 13.92
CA ARG A 160 4.64 -25.73 13.42
C ARG A 160 5.63 -25.10 14.41
N LEU A 161 5.31 -23.91 14.93
CA LEU A 161 6.12 -23.20 15.91
C LEU A 161 6.16 -23.93 17.23
N ARG A 162 5.04 -24.52 17.69
CA ARG A 162 5.01 -25.41 18.86
C ARG A 162 6.00 -26.57 18.71
N PHE A 163 6.01 -27.22 17.55
CA PHE A 163 6.94 -28.32 17.28
C PHE A 163 8.40 -27.84 17.24
N ILE A 164 8.69 -26.69 16.64
CA ILE A 164 10.04 -26.12 16.59
C ILE A 164 10.55 -25.79 18.01
N VAL A 165 9.71 -25.19 18.85
CA VAL A 165 10.03 -24.86 20.24
C VAL A 165 10.29 -26.13 21.05
N ASN A 166 9.39 -27.12 20.97
CA ASN A 166 9.57 -28.41 21.63
C ASN A 166 10.87 -29.11 21.19
N ARG A 167 11.18 -29.09 19.89
CA ARG A 167 12.42 -29.66 19.35
C ARG A 167 13.66 -28.94 19.86
N ARG A 168 13.65 -27.61 19.89
CA ARG A 168 14.73 -26.78 20.47
C ARG A 168 14.97 -27.12 21.94
N ASP A 169 13.89 -27.35 22.68
CA ASP A 169 13.92 -27.68 24.10
C ASP A 169 14.08 -29.18 24.37
N TYR A 170 14.46 -29.97 23.34
CA TYR A 170 14.69 -31.41 23.41
C TYR A 170 13.50 -32.22 23.94
N PHE A 171 12.28 -31.72 23.75
CA PHE A 171 11.03 -32.27 24.28
C PHE A 171 11.07 -32.43 25.81
N LYS A 172 11.69 -31.48 26.50
CA LYS A 172 11.78 -31.42 27.96
C LYS A 172 11.25 -30.09 28.47
N CYS A 173 10.68 -30.10 29.67
CA CYS A 173 10.33 -28.87 30.37
C CYS A 173 11.59 -28.06 30.66
N LYS A 174 11.63 -26.79 30.27
CA LYS A 174 12.78 -25.89 30.53
C LYS A 174 12.94 -25.51 32.00
N ALA A 175 11.85 -25.55 32.78
CA ALA A 175 11.89 -25.22 34.21
C ALA A 175 12.35 -26.40 35.08
N CYS A 176 11.79 -27.60 34.87
CA CYS A 176 12.06 -28.76 35.75
C CYS A 176 12.80 -29.93 35.07
N GLY A 177 13.09 -29.84 33.78
CA GLY A 177 13.84 -30.85 33.03
C GLY A 177 13.09 -32.14 32.69
N ARG A 178 11.87 -32.33 33.20
CA ARG A 178 11.10 -33.57 32.96
C ARG A 178 10.60 -33.67 31.51
N ALA A 179 10.44 -34.91 31.04
CA ALA A 179 10.07 -35.20 29.65
C ALA A 179 9.02 -36.33 29.55
N PRO A 180 8.14 -36.31 28.54
CA PRO A 180 7.23 -37.42 28.26
C PRO A 180 7.97 -38.74 27.97
N ALA A 181 9.22 -38.66 27.49
CA ALA A 181 10.06 -39.83 27.23
C ALA A 181 10.47 -40.57 28.52
N THR A 182 10.54 -39.87 29.66
CA THR A 182 10.87 -40.48 30.97
C THR A 182 9.63 -40.90 31.74
N ASP A 183 8.52 -40.17 31.57
CA ASP A 183 7.25 -40.43 32.23
C ASP A 183 6.12 -40.05 31.26
N PRO A 184 5.37 -41.04 30.71
CA PRO A 184 4.30 -40.80 29.76
C PRO A 184 3.14 -39.94 30.29
N SER A 185 3.01 -39.76 31.60
CA SER A 185 1.95 -38.92 32.20
C SER A 185 2.22 -37.41 32.03
N ILE A 186 3.43 -37.03 31.63
CA ILE A 186 3.85 -35.64 31.52
C ILE A 186 3.34 -35.05 30.21
N ILE A 187 2.49 -34.03 30.31
CA ILE A 187 2.02 -33.23 29.19
C ILE A 187 2.85 -31.95 29.10
N LEU A 188 3.38 -31.67 27.90
CA LEU A 188 4.13 -30.46 27.61
C LEU A 188 3.25 -29.43 26.89
N HIS A 189 3.41 -28.18 27.29
CA HIS A 189 2.79 -27.01 26.71
C HIS A 189 3.88 -26.04 26.25
N VAL A 190 3.56 -25.25 25.23
CA VAL A 190 4.41 -24.16 24.77
C VAL A 190 3.76 -22.86 25.21
N ASP A 191 4.54 -22.04 25.92
CA ASP A 191 4.06 -20.81 26.55
C ASP A 191 5.06 -19.66 26.37
N HIS A 192 4.59 -18.42 26.46
CA HIS A 192 5.40 -17.22 26.24
C HIS A 192 6.29 -16.91 27.44
N ILE A 193 7.60 -16.73 27.29
CA ILE A 193 8.52 -16.36 28.38
C ILE A 193 8.06 -15.05 29.03
N LYS A 194 7.99 -13.97 28.24
CA LYS A 194 7.30 -12.72 28.58
C LYS A 194 5.83 -12.86 28.15
N PRO A 195 4.84 -12.68 29.04
CA PRO A 195 3.43 -12.84 28.67
C PRO A 195 3.04 -11.97 27.48
N TRP A 196 2.16 -12.51 26.63
CA TRP A 196 1.67 -11.77 25.48
C TRP A 196 1.02 -10.45 25.92
N ALA A 197 0.21 -10.43 26.99
CA ALA A 197 -0.40 -9.21 27.52
C ALA A 197 0.61 -8.10 27.90
N ASN A 198 1.85 -8.46 28.26
CA ASN A 198 2.89 -7.53 28.69
C ASN A 198 3.85 -7.15 27.54
N GLY A 199 3.45 -7.32 26.29
CA GLY A 199 4.28 -7.01 25.12
C GLY A 199 5.19 -8.15 24.68
N GLY A 200 4.90 -9.39 25.09
CA GLY A 200 5.61 -10.58 24.63
C GLY A 200 5.15 -11.05 23.25
N GLU A 201 6.02 -11.04 22.25
CA GLU A 201 5.68 -11.53 20.91
C GLU A 201 5.68 -13.06 20.83
N THR A 202 4.89 -13.63 19.93
CA THR A 202 4.85 -15.06 19.60
C THR A 202 5.97 -15.40 18.63
N VAL A 203 7.21 -15.29 19.10
CA VAL A 203 8.44 -15.61 18.37
C VAL A 203 9.20 -16.73 19.06
N LEU A 204 10.07 -17.43 18.35
CA LEU A 204 10.78 -18.60 18.87
C LEU A 204 11.53 -18.27 20.16
N GLU A 205 12.13 -17.10 20.23
CA GLU A 205 12.97 -16.60 21.33
C GLU A 205 12.14 -16.35 22.59
N ASN A 206 10.88 -15.95 22.45
CA ASN A 206 9.97 -15.66 23.54
C ASN A 206 9.02 -16.83 23.84
N LEU A 207 9.24 -18.01 23.26
CA LEU A 207 8.46 -19.21 23.58
C LEU A 207 9.34 -20.24 24.28
N GLN A 208 8.75 -21.00 25.20
CA GLN A 208 9.42 -22.08 25.92
C GLN A 208 8.49 -23.26 26.17
N THR A 209 9.09 -24.44 26.29
CA THR A 209 8.40 -25.69 26.63
C THR A 209 8.32 -25.88 28.13
N LEU A 210 7.10 -26.00 28.68
CA LEU A 210 6.82 -26.24 30.10
C LEU A 210 5.93 -27.46 30.28
N CYS A 211 6.13 -28.26 31.33
CA CYS A 211 5.15 -29.28 31.71
C CYS A 211 3.91 -28.62 32.33
N SER A 212 2.76 -29.30 32.33
CA SER A 212 1.52 -28.73 32.87
C SER A 212 1.66 -28.17 34.29
N ILE A 213 2.43 -28.84 35.16
CA ILE A 213 2.69 -28.37 36.54
C ILE A 213 3.45 -27.04 36.52
N CYS A 214 4.56 -26.95 35.79
CA CYS A 214 5.36 -25.72 35.71
C CYS A 214 4.62 -24.60 34.96
N ASN A 215 3.81 -24.94 33.95
CA ASN A 215 3.00 -23.99 33.20
C ASN A 215 1.93 -23.36 34.08
N ILE A 216 1.24 -24.15 34.91
CA ILE A 216 0.27 -23.64 35.90
C ILE A 216 0.98 -22.83 36.98
N GLY A 217 2.11 -23.34 37.49
CA GLY A 217 2.88 -22.67 38.54
C GLY A 217 3.49 -21.34 38.13
N LYS A 218 3.75 -21.14 36.83
CA LYS A 218 4.23 -19.88 36.29
C LYS A 218 3.15 -18.79 36.38
N SER A 219 1.91 -19.07 35.98
CA SER A 219 0.79 -18.10 36.00
C SER A 219 1.19 -16.70 35.46
N ASP A 220 0.43 -15.66 35.77
CA ASP A 220 0.77 -14.26 35.43
C ASP A 220 1.78 -13.66 36.42
N LEU A 221 2.73 -14.46 36.94
CA LEU A 221 3.86 -13.95 37.72
C LEU A 221 4.87 -13.31 36.75
N GLU A 222 4.50 -12.13 36.24
CA GLU A 222 5.31 -11.05 35.61
C GLU A 222 4.53 -10.32 34.49
#